data_AF-A0A962KIJ9-F1
#
_entry.id   AF-A0A962KIJ9-F1
#
_cell.length_a   1.000
_cell.length_b   1.000
_cell.length_c   1.000
_cell.angle_alpha   90.00
_cell.angle_beta   90.00
_cell.angle_gamma   90.00
#
_symmetry.space_group_name_H-M   'P 1'
#
loop_
_entity.id
_entity.type
_entity.pdbx_description
1 polymer ?
#
loop_
_entity_poly.entity_id
_entity_poly.type
_entity_poly.pdbx_seq_one_letter_code
_entity_poly.pdbx_strand_id
1 'polypeptide(L)'
;MQSLSLRIAEELGVLEAQVSAVIALLDEGATVPFIARYRKELTGALDDSQMRALEERLHYLRELEERRRSVPAFAKARRGH
;
A
#
# COMPACT_ATOMS: atom_id res chain seq x y z
N MET A 1 -11.05 -10.94 -1.91
CA MET A 1 -9.88 -10.10 -2.25
C MET A 1 -9.03 -10.05 -1.00
N GLN A 2 -7.77 -10.48 -1.06
CA GLN A 2 -6.85 -10.29 0.08
C GLN A 2 -6.62 -8.79 0.26
N SER A 3 -6.78 -8.27 1.47
CA SER A 3 -6.51 -6.87 1.78
C SER A 3 -5.04 -6.57 1.54
N LEU A 4 -4.72 -5.43 0.90
CA LEU A 4 -3.33 -4.99 0.69
C LEU A 4 -2.54 -4.98 2.01
N SER A 5 -3.22 -4.57 3.10
CA SER A 5 -2.71 -4.59 4.47
C SER A 5 -2.16 -5.96 4.88
N LEU A 6 -2.94 -7.02 4.68
CA LEU A 6 -2.56 -8.38 5.04
C LEU A 6 -1.35 -8.86 4.25
N ARG A 7 -1.32 -8.60 2.95
CA ARG A 7 -0.19 -9.02 2.09
C ARG A 7 1.12 -8.35 2.49
N ILE A 8 1.07 -7.04 2.73
CA ILE A 8 2.24 -6.28 3.18
C ILE A 8 2.68 -6.73 4.58
N ALA A 9 1.72 -7.04 5.46
CA ALA A 9 2.00 -7.56 6.79
C ALA A 9 2.76 -8.89 6.76
N GLU A 10 2.35 -9.83 5.91
CA GLU A 10 3.06 -11.10 5.72
C GLU A 10 4.45 -10.91 5.09
N GLU A 11 4.61 -9.99 4.13
CA GLU A 11 5.91 -9.73 3.49
C GLU A 11 6.92 -9.08 4.46
N LEU A 12 6.46 -8.22 5.37
CA LEU A 12 7.31 -7.52 6.33
C LEU A 12 7.42 -8.23 7.68
N GLY A 13 6.65 -9.30 7.91
CA GLY A 13 6.59 -10.02 9.17
C GLY A 13 6.02 -9.19 10.32
N VAL A 14 5.05 -8.31 10.03
CA VAL A 14 4.42 -7.41 11.00
C VAL A 14 2.92 -7.71 11.11
N LEU A 15 2.23 -7.08 12.06
CA LEU A 15 0.80 -7.29 12.22
C LEU A 15 0.01 -6.47 11.19
N GLU A 16 -1.07 -7.06 10.66
CA GLU A 16 -1.98 -6.37 9.73
C GLU A 16 -2.52 -5.06 10.32
N ALA A 17 -2.81 -5.04 11.63
CA ALA A 17 -3.29 -3.85 12.32
C ALA A 17 -2.28 -2.69 12.26
N GLN A 18 -0.97 -2.98 12.39
CA GLN A 18 0.08 -1.98 12.29
C GLN A 18 0.16 -1.43 10.86
N VAL A 19 0.06 -2.31 9.87
CA VAL A 19 0.06 -1.90 8.46
C VAL A 19 -1.16 -1.04 8.14
N SER A 20 -2.34 -1.45 8.60
CA SER A 20 -3.58 -0.72 8.41
C SER A 20 -3.52 0.69 9.02
N ALA A 21 -2.95 0.83 10.22
CA ALA A 21 -2.75 2.12 10.86
C ALA A 21 -1.80 3.03 10.05
N VAL A 22 -0.69 2.49 9.53
CA VAL A 22 0.23 3.25 8.67
C VAL A 22 -0.46 3.66 7.37
N ILE A 23 -1.19 2.74 6.72
CA ILE A 23 -1.93 3.04 5.48
C ILE A 23 -2.92 4.18 5.72
N ALA A 24 -3.69 4.15 6.81
CA ALA A 24 -4.64 5.21 7.13
C ALA A 24 -3.96 6.57 7.28
N LEU A 25 -2.83 6.63 7.99
CA LEU A 25 -2.05 7.86 8.14
C LEU A 25 -1.49 8.37 6.80
N LEU A 26 -0.99 7.47 5.95
CA LEU A 26 -0.52 7.83 4.61
C LEU A 26 -1.66 8.36 3.74
N ASP A 27 -2.86 7.79 3.86
CA ASP A 27 -4.06 8.24 3.14
C ASP A 27 -4.55 9.62 3.61
N GLU A 28 -4.37 9.94 4.89
CA GLU A 28 -4.56 11.29 5.45
C GLU A 28 -3.47 12.30 4.99
N GLY A 29 -2.47 11.87 4.22
CA GLY A 29 -1.39 12.71 3.72
C GLY A 29 -0.19 12.84 4.65
N ALA A 30 -0.10 12.01 5.70
CA ALA A 30 1.12 11.90 6.48
C ALA A 30 2.22 11.23 5.65
N THR A 31 3.47 11.53 5.97
CA THR A 31 4.65 10.93 5.32
C THR A 31 5.36 9.97 6.28
N VAL A 32 6.06 8.96 5.77
CA VAL A 32 6.87 8.05 6.59
C VAL A 32 7.75 8.78 7.64
N PRO A 33 8.56 9.80 7.31
CA PRO A 33 9.37 10.51 8.32
C PRO A 33 8.52 11.21 9.39
N PHE A 34 7.31 11.67 9.05
CA PHE A 34 6.40 12.25 10.02
C PHE A 34 5.80 11.18 10.95
N ILE A 35 5.34 10.06 10.38
CA ILE A 35 4.76 8.93 11.13
C ILE A 35 5.81 8.34 12.08
N ALA A 36 7.03 8.12 11.59
CA ALA A 36 8.14 7.59 12.37
C ALA A 36 8.50 8.47 13.58
N ARG A 37 8.42 9.80 13.40
CA ARG A 37 8.79 10.77 14.44
C ARG A 37 7.67 11.06 15.44
N TYR A 38 6.42 11.09 14.99
CA TYR A 38 5.30 11.60 15.81
C TYR A 38 4.22 10.57 16.11
N ARG A 39 4.18 9.43 15.43
CA ARG A 39 3.11 8.42 15.55
C ARG A 39 3.63 7.00 15.76
N LYS A 40 4.86 6.85 16.29
CA LYS A 40 5.49 5.53 16.56
C LYS A 40 4.69 4.65 17.51
N GLU A 41 3.97 5.26 18.46
CA GLU A 41 3.08 4.55 19.38
C GLU A 41 1.83 3.98 18.70
N LEU A 42 1.29 4.67 17.68
CA LEU A 42 0.07 4.25 16.97
C LEU A 42 0.35 3.12 15.98
N THR A 43 1.56 3.06 15.45
CA THR A 43 2.00 2.01 14.52
C THR A 43 2.53 0.77 15.23
N GLY A 44 2.54 0.75 16.58
CA GLY A 44 3.05 -0.37 17.36
C GLY A 44 4.57 -0.54 17.26
N ALA A 45 5.31 0.57 17.19
CA ALA A 45 6.76 0.60 17.15
C ALA A 45 7.42 0.00 15.90
N LEU A 46 6.80 0.13 14.72
CA LEU A 46 7.52 -0.08 13.46
C LEU A 46 8.77 0.80 13.39
N ASP A 47 9.86 0.26 12.88
CA ASP A 47 11.09 1.02 12.64
C ASP A 47 11.06 1.71 11.28
N ASP A 48 11.86 2.77 11.11
CA ASP A 48 11.92 3.58 9.88
C ASP A 48 12.13 2.74 8.61
N SER A 49 12.93 1.67 8.71
CA SER A 49 13.17 0.74 7.60
C SER A 49 11.89 -0.01 7.21
N GLN A 50 11.14 -0.52 8.18
CA GLN A 50 9.87 -1.22 7.94
C GLN A 50 8.81 -0.27 7.40
N MET A 51 8.74 0.97 7.92
CA MET A 51 7.81 1.98 7.42
C MET A 51 8.10 2.38 5.98
N ARG A 52 9.38 2.55 5.59
CA ARG A 52 9.76 2.80 4.20
C ARG A 52 9.40 1.62 3.28
N ALA A 53 9.72 0.40 3.70
CA ALA A 53 9.41 -0.79 2.93
C ALA A 53 7.89 -0.97 2.73
N LEU A 54 7.10 -0.66 3.77
CA LEU A 54 5.64 -0.64 3.71
C LEU A 54 5.13 0.39 2.69
N GLU A 55 5.62 1.64 2.75
CA GLU A 55 5.21 2.71 1.83
C GLU A 55 5.52 2.35 0.37
N GLU A 56 6.74 1.87 0.09
CA GLU A 56 7.15 1.43 -1.24
C GLU A 56 6.25 0.28 -1.74
N ARG A 57 6.00 -0.71 -0.88
CA ARG A 57 5.20 -1.87 -1.25
C ARG A 57 3.73 -1.51 -1.48
N LEU A 58 3.18 -0.65 -0.64
CA LEU A 58 1.82 -0.13 -0.78
C LEU A 58 1.66 0.62 -2.11
N HIS A 59 2.60 1.51 -2.43
CA HIS A 59 2.61 2.26 -3.68
C HIS A 59 2.63 1.32 -4.88
N TYR A 60 3.56 0.36 -4.90
CA TYR A 60 3.69 -0.61 -5.97
C TYR A 60 2.40 -1.44 -6.18
N LEU A 61 1.79 -1.91 -5.09
CA LEU A 61 0.56 -2.70 -5.18
C LEU A 61 -0.63 -1.85 -5.67
N ARG A 62 -0.76 -0.60 -5.19
CA ARG A 62 -1.77 0.35 -5.68
C ARG A 62 -1.60 0.63 -7.17
N GLU A 63 -0.37 0.88 -7.63
CA GLU A 63 -0.06 1.06 -9.06
C GLU A 63 -0.40 -0.19 -9.88
N LEU A 64 -0.11 -1.39 -9.36
CA LEU A 64 -0.44 -2.63 -10.04
C LEU A 64 -1.95 -2.83 -10.16
N GLU A 65 -2.70 -2.53 -9.10
CA GLU A 65 -4.17 -2.56 -9.13
C GLU A 65 -4.76 -1.50 -10.07
N GLU A 66 -4.20 -0.30 -10.09
CA GLU A 66 -4.58 0.77 -11.00
C GLU A 66 -4.28 0.40 -12.45
N ARG A 67 -3.10 -0.15 -12.75
CA ARG A 67 -2.78 -0.68 -14.08
C ARG A 67 -3.73 -1.80 -14.47
N ARG A 68 -4.08 -2.71 -13.54
CA ARG A 68 -5.03 -3.79 -13.81
C ARG A 68 -6.43 -3.28 -14.11
N ARG A 69 -6.88 -2.19 -13.47
CA ARG A 69 -8.14 -1.49 -13.80
C ARG A 69 -8.05 -0.67 -15.08
N SER A 70 -6.88 -0.08 -15.34
CA SER A 70 -6.59 0.78 -16.47
C SER A 70 -6.04 0.01 -17.67
N VAL A 71 -6.13 -1.33 -17.70
CA VAL A 71 -6.10 -2.05 -18.96
C VAL A 71 -7.49 -1.89 -19.57
N PRO A 72 -7.75 -0.91 -20.46
CA PRO A 72 -8.88 -1.08 -21.36
C PRO A 72 -8.59 -2.42 -22.04
N ALA A 73 -9.54 -3.36 -21.93
CA ALA A 73 -9.52 -4.52 -22.79
C ALA A 73 -9.43 -3.97 -24.21
N PHE A 74 -8.24 -3.97 -24.80
CA PHE A 74 -8.01 -3.66 -26.21
C PHE A 74 -8.47 -4.88 -27.01
N ALA A 75 -9.70 -5.29 -26.74
CA ALA A 75 -10.38 -6.38 -27.39
C ALA A 75 -11.44 -5.73 -28.26
N LYS A 76 -11.11 -5.72 -29.56
CA LYS A 76 -12.05 -5.81 -30.68
C LYS A 76 -12.62 -4.48 -31.20
N ALA A 77 -11.77 -3.69 -31.84
CA ALA A 77 -12.17 -2.88 -33.01
C ALA A 77 -11.43 -3.39 -34.27
N ARG A 78 -11.68 -4.66 -34.61
CA ARG A 78 -11.46 -5.21 -35.97
C ARG A 78 -12.71 -6.03 -36.32
N ARG A 79 -13.76 -5.35 -36.80
CA ARG A 79 -14.77 -5.88 -37.73
C ARG A 79 -15.86 -4.84 -38.03
N GLY A 80 -16.08 -4.61 -39.33
CA GLY A 80 -17.17 -3.83 -39.93
C GLY A 80 -16.78 -2.35 -40.11
N HIS A 81 -16.70 -1.76 -41.30
CA HIS A 81 -17.21 -2.10 -42.62
C HIS A 81 -16.24 -1.60 -43.69
#